data_AF-A0A2H9RLJ7-F1
#
_entry.id   AF-A0A2H9RLJ7-F1
#
_cell.length_a   1.000
_cell.length_b   1.000
_cell.length_c   1.000
_cell.angle_alpha   90.00
_cell.angle_beta   90.00
_cell.angle_gamma   90.00
#
_symmetry.space_group_name_H-M   'P 1'
#
loop_
_entity.id
_entity.type
_entity.pdbx_description
1 polymer ?
#
loop_
_entity_poly.entity_id
_entity_poly.type
_entity_poly.pdbx_seq_one_letter_code
_entity_poly.pdbx_strand_id
1 'polypeptide(L)'
;MFGSNSCIICEDSISDPTCRSCYIKQVNILLKSSKVRSITRDDALRKIKHKFPPETMNITECILCRKENVAMCRYCFSIILRDILIDLNFTEDLIEEFGFNLAHEEVSLEREIRLRPRIVL
;
A
#
# COMPACT_ATOMS: atom_id res chain seq x y z
N MET A 1 8.73 4.28 26.26
CA MET A 1 7.62 4.40 25.29
C MET A 1 8.14 3.91 23.96
N PHE A 2 7.86 2.65 23.61
CA PHE A 2 8.26 2.12 22.31
C PHE A 2 7.27 2.67 21.28
N GLY A 3 7.73 3.50 20.35
CA GLY A 3 6.91 3.95 19.23
C GLY A 3 6.43 2.71 18.48
N SER A 4 5.13 2.46 18.49
CA SER A 4 4.53 1.32 17.81
C SER A 4 4.78 1.46 16.32
N ASN A 5 5.56 0.54 15.74
CA ASN A 5 5.79 0.44 14.30
C ASN A 5 4.55 -0.13 13.61
N SER A 6 3.44 0.59 13.75
CA SER A 6 2.11 0.17 13.34
C SER A 6 1.64 1.00 12.17
N CYS A 7 0.92 0.37 11.26
CA CYS A 7 0.23 1.03 10.18
C CYS A 7 -0.81 1.99 10.76
N ILE A 8 -0.81 3.26 10.35
CA ILE A 8 -1.81 4.23 10.83
C ILE A 8 -3.21 4.00 10.26
N ILE A 9 -3.37 3.04 9.35
CA ILE A 9 -4.65 2.70 8.70
C ILE A 9 -5.29 1.46 9.33
N CYS A 10 -4.53 0.39 9.57
CA CYS A 10 -5.05 -0.87 10.10
C CYS A 10 -4.48 -1.25 11.48
N GLU A 11 -3.59 -0.44 12.05
CA GLU A 11 -2.91 -0.65 13.34
C GLU A 11 -1.97 -1.87 13.41
N ASP A 12 -1.93 -2.70 12.36
CA ASP A 12 -1.01 -3.85 12.27
C ASP A 12 0.45 -3.45 12.18
N SER A 13 1.33 -4.37 12.57
CA SER A 13 2.78 -4.17 12.49
C SER A 13 3.27 -4.02 11.05
N ILE A 14 4.20 -3.09 10.83
CA ILE A 14 4.84 -2.88 9.53
C ILE A 14 6.08 -3.78 9.43
N SER A 15 5.97 -4.87 8.69
CA SER A 15 7.08 -5.80 8.41
C SER A 15 8.01 -5.32 7.29
N ASP A 16 7.44 -4.68 6.25
CA ASP A 16 8.15 -4.18 5.08
C ASP A 16 8.10 -2.65 5.02
N PRO A 17 8.96 -1.95 5.79
CA PRO A 17 8.85 -0.51 5.95
C PRO A 17 9.30 0.21 4.67
N THR A 18 8.34 0.54 3.81
CA THR A 18 8.56 1.39 2.63
C THR A 18 7.79 2.70 2.78
N CYS A 19 8.47 3.84 2.68
CA CYS A 19 7.79 5.13 2.78
C CYS A 19 6.92 5.42 1.56
N ARG A 20 6.01 6.37 1.76
CA ARG A 20 5.11 6.88 0.71
C ARG A 20 5.87 7.32 -0.54
N SER A 21 6.95 8.08 -0.42
CA SER A 21 7.70 8.57 -1.58
C SER A 21 8.28 7.44 -2.43
N CYS A 22 8.78 6.38 -1.79
CA CYS A 22 9.29 5.20 -2.47
C CYS A 22 8.18 4.43 -3.20
N TYR A 23 7.02 4.24 -2.55
CA TYR A 23 5.88 3.63 -3.20
C TYR A 23 5.37 4.43 -4.41
N ILE A 24 5.21 5.74 -4.27
CA ILE A 24 4.81 6.63 -5.38
C ILE A 24 5.81 6.52 -6.55
N LYS A 25 7.10 6.43 -6.25
CA LYS A 25 8.14 6.24 -7.27
C LYS A 25 7.99 4.90 -8.00
N GLN A 26 7.72 3.81 -7.27
CA GLN A 26 7.48 2.49 -7.88
C GLN A 26 6.25 2.52 -8.79
N VAL A 27 5.12 3.09 -8.32
CA VAL A 27 3.91 3.20 -9.14
C VAL A 27 4.14 4.07 -10.38
N ASN A 28 4.88 5.17 -10.26
CA ASN A 28 5.24 5.99 -11.42
C ASN A 28 6.06 5.22 -12.46
N ILE A 29 6.99 4.36 -12.03
CA ILE A 29 7.76 3.49 -12.93
C ILE A 29 6.80 2.52 -13.65
N LEU A 30 5.90 1.86 -12.91
CA LEU A 30 4.95 0.91 -13.46
C LEU A 30 3.96 1.57 -14.44
N LEU A 31 3.43 2.75 -14.10
CA LEU A 31 2.58 3.52 -15.00
C LEU A 31 3.33 3.99 -16.26
N LYS A 32 4.64 4.25 -16.17
CA LYS A 32 5.46 4.60 -17.34
C LYS A 32 5.79 3.41 -18.23
N SER A 33 5.92 2.21 -17.67
CA SER A 33 6.09 0.98 -18.45
C SER A 33 4.78 0.46 -19.04
N SER A 34 3.63 0.86 -18.48
CA SER A 34 2.31 0.52 -19.01
C SER A 34 2.00 1.27 -20.31
N LYS A 35 1.09 0.72 -21.14
CA LYS A 35 0.57 1.38 -22.36
C LYS A 35 -0.47 2.49 -22.08
N VAL A 36 -0.53 3.00 -20.84
CA VAL A 36 -1.52 3.99 -20.41
C VAL A 36 -1.19 5.38 -20.96
N ARG A 37 -2.23 6.15 -21.31
CA ARG A 37 -2.08 7.53 -21.81
C ARG A 37 -1.45 8.42 -20.74
N SER A 38 -0.64 9.39 -21.16
CA SER A 38 0.05 10.33 -20.26
C SER A 38 -0.89 11.05 -19.31
N ILE A 39 -2.03 11.54 -19.81
CA ILE A 39 -3.08 12.20 -18.99
C ILE A 39 -3.59 11.29 -17.87
N THR A 40 -3.90 10.03 -18.18
CA THR A 40 -4.42 9.07 -17.20
C THR A 40 -3.36 8.73 -16.15
N ARG A 41 -2.09 8.62 -16.55
CA ARG A 41 -0.97 8.44 -15.62
C ARG A 41 -0.81 9.63 -14.67
N ASP A 42 -0.89 10.85 -15.20
CA ASP A 42 -0.71 12.05 -14.42
C ASP A 42 -1.87 12.23 -13.42
N ASP A 43 -3.09 11.90 -13.84
CA ASP A 43 -4.27 11.85 -12.97
C ASP A 43 -4.14 10.80 -11.86
N ALA A 44 -3.64 9.59 -12.18
CA ALA A 44 -3.37 8.54 -11.20
C ALA A 44 -2.35 9.01 -10.15
N LEU A 45 -1.21 9.54 -10.59
CA LEU A 45 -0.16 10.03 -9.69
C LEU A 45 -0.65 11.18 -8.81
N ARG A 46 -1.50 12.07 -9.34
CA ARG A 46 -2.12 13.13 -8.55
C ARG A 46 -3.03 12.54 -7.46
N LYS A 47 -3.93 11.61 -7.80
CA LYS A 47 -4.82 10.96 -6.82
C LYS A 47 -4.04 10.23 -5.73
N ILE A 48 -3.02 9.45 -6.11
CA ILE A 48 -2.10 8.74 -5.21
C ILE A 48 -1.46 9.74 -4.24
N LYS A 49 -0.87 10.83 -4.76
CA LYS A 49 -0.26 11.85 -3.90
C LYS A 49 -1.25 12.47 -2.91
N HIS A 50 -2.52 12.64 -3.25
CA HIS A 50 -3.48 13.25 -2.31
C HIS A 50 -4.10 12.28 -1.30
N LYS A 51 -4.23 10.99 -1.62
CA LYS A 51 -4.84 10.01 -0.71
C LYS A 51 -3.90 9.55 0.42
N PHE A 52 -2.58 9.59 0.22
CA PHE A 52 -1.66 9.09 1.22
C PHE A 52 -1.23 10.17 2.23
N PRO A 53 -1.24 9.85 3.54
CA PRO A 53 -0.89 10.79 4.59
C PRO A 53 0.54 11.34 4.43
N PRO A 54 0.78 12.64 4.67
CA PRO A 54 2.09 13.27 4.51
C PRO A 54 3.05 13.02 5.67
N GLU A 55 2.50 12.75 6.84
CA GLU A 55 3.26 12.69 8.10
C GLU A 55 3.04 11.34 8.78
N THR A 56 3.99 10.96 9.62
CA THR A 56 3.91 9.74 10.42
C THR A 56 4.46 9.98 11.81
N MET A 57 3.81 9.39 12.81
CA MET A 57 4.31 9.34 14.18
C MET A 57 5.25 8.14 14.41
N ASN A 58 5.41 7.27 13.40
CA ASN A 58 6.30 6.12 13.50
C ASN A 58 7.76 6.57 13.41
N ILE A 59 8.61 5.85 14.11
CA ILE A 59 10.08 6.05 14.11
C ILE A 59 10.80 5.09 13.15
N THR A 60 10.07 4.20 12.47
CA THR A 60 10.66 3.26 11.52
C THR A 60 11.01 3.95 10.23
N GLU A 61 12.29 3.92 9.88
CA GLU A 61 12.82 4.41 8.61
C GLU A 61 12.45 3.48 7.44
N CYS A 62 12.28 4.09 6.27
CA CYS A 62 12.12 3.37 5.02
C CYS A 62 13.37 2.55 4.69
N ILE A 63 13.20 1.24 4.43
CA ILE A 63 14.28 0.32 4.05
C ILE A 63 14.95 0.70 2.73
N LEU A 64 14.22 1.37 1.83
CA LEU A 64 14.70 1.72 0.48
C LEU A 64 15.48 3.03 0.44
N CYS A 65 15.02 4.08 1.14
CA CYS A 65 15.63 5.41 1.04
C CYS A 65 16.32 5.87 2.32
N ARG A 66 15.96 5.32 3.49
CA ARG A 66 16.44 5.75 4.82
C ARG A 66 16.31 7.26 5.08
N LYS A 67 15.35 7.93 4.45
CA LYS A 67 15.13 9.39 4.53
C LYS A 67 13.81 9.78 5.16
N GLU A 68 12.83 8.90 5.11
CA GLU A 68 11.47 9.13 5.57
C GLU A 68 11.04 7.98 6.47
N ASN A 69 10.23 8.32 7.47
CA ASN A 69 9.58 7.31 8.30
C ASN A 69 8.36 6.73 7.59
N VAL A 70 7.99 5.51 7.97
CA VAL A 70 6.91 4.77 7.33
C VAL A 70 5.61 4.94 8.10
N ALA A 71 4.54 5.36 7.43
CA ALA A 71 3.22 5.52 8.06
C ALA A 71 2.34 4.27 7.91
N MET A 72 2.53 3.51 6.83
CA MET A 72 1.52 2.60 6.34
C MET A 72 2.17 1.31 5.85
N CYS A 73 1.51 0.19 6.13
CA CYS A 73 1.95 -1.11 5.64
C CYS A 73 1.71 -1.27 4.13
N ARG A 74 2.39 -2.26 3.55
CA ARG A 74 2.24 -2.62 2.14
C ARG A 74 0.79 -2.93 1.77
N TYR A 75 0.08 -3.66 2.63
CA TYR A 75 -1.30 -4.08 2.41
C TYR A 75 -2.24 -2.88 2.21
N CYS A 76 -2.26 -1.94 3.15
CA CYS A 76 -3.08 -0.74 3.04
C CYS A 76 -2.69 0.13 1.84
N PHE A 77 -1.40 0.19 1.50
CA PHE A 77 -0.96 0.84 0.27
C PHE A 77 -1.58 0.19 -0.98
N SER A 78 -1.53 -1.14 -1.08
CA SER A 78 -2.09 -1.91 -2.19
C SER A 78 -3.60 -1.68 -2.35
N ILE A 79 -4.36 -1.71 -1.25
CA ILE A 79 -5.81 -1.46 -1.27
C ILE A 79 -6.11 -0.06 -1.81
N ILE A 80 -5.50 0.98 -1.21
CA ILE A 80 -5.76 2.36 -1.59
C ILE A 80 -5.39 2.60 -3.07
N LEU A 81 -4.28 2.02 -3.52
CA LEU A 81 -3.87 2.11 -4.90
C LEU A 81 -4.85 1.41 -5.84
N ARG A 82 -5.29 0.19 -5.51
CA ARG A 82 -6.29 -0.55 -6.29
C ARG A 82 -7.56 0.27 -6.47
N ASP A 83 -8.08 0.86 -5.39
CA ASP A 83 -9.27 1.73 -5.47
C ASP A 83 -9.05 2.90 -6.43
N ILE A 84 -7.88 3.55 -6.37
CA ILE A 84 -7.56 4.66 -7.28
C ILE A 84 -7.51 4.21 -8.73
N LEU A 85 -6.96 3.02 -9.02
CA LEU A 85 -6.85 2.50 -10.37
C LEU A 85 -8.24 2.10 -10.92
N ILE A 86 -9.09 1.48 -10.09
CA ILE A 86 -10.48 1.18 -10.43
C ILE A 86 -11.27 2.46 -10.73
N ASP A 87 -11.14 3.48 -9.88
CA ASP A 87 -11.78 4.80 -10.09
C ASP A 87 -11.32 5.50 -11.39
N LEU A 88 -10.22 5.05 -11.99
CA LEU A 88 -9.67 5.57 -13.24
C LEU A 88 -9.91 4.63 -14.42
N ASN A 89 -10.76 3.61 -14.25
CA ASN A 89 -11.11 2.60 -15.27
C ASN A 89 -9.90 1.82 -15.80
N PHE A 90 -8.92 1.53 -14.94
CA PHE A 90 -7.88 0.55 -15.28
C PHE A 90 -8.50 -0.85 -15.29
N THR A 91 -8.10 -1.68 -16.25
CA THR A 91 -8.56 -3.08 -16.31
C THR A 91 -7.96 -3.91 -15.18
N GLU A 92 -8.63 -4.99 -14.79
CA GLU A 92 -8.13 -5.90 -13.74
C GLU A 92 -6.76 -6.47 -14.12
N ASP A 93 -6.56 -6.92 -15.36
CA ASP A 93 -5.27 -7.37 -15.88
C ASP A 93 -4.14 -6.36 -15.63
N LEU A 94 -4.43 -5.08 -15.90
CA LEU A 94 -3.46 -4.01 -15.74
C LEU A 94 -3.18 -3.75 -14.26
N ILE A 95 -4.17 -3.89 -13.37
CA ILE A 95 -4.00 -3.75 -11.91
C ILE A 95 -3.14 -4.89 -11.36
N GLU A 96 -3.34 -6.12 -11.84
CA GLU A 96 -2.55 -7.30 -11.47
C GLU A 96 -1.08 -7.18 -11.86
N GLU A 97 -0.77 -6.56 -13.01
CA GLU A 97 0.61 -6.29 -13.46
C GLU A 97 1.43 -5.46 -12.46
N PHE A 98 0.78 -4.67 -11.59
CA PHE A 98 1.50 -3.93 -10.56
C PHE A 98 1.94 -4.81 -9.37
N GLY A 99 1.63 -6.12 -9.39
CA GLY A 99 2.05 -7.07 -8.35
C GLY A 99 1.25 -6.96 -7.06
N PHE A 100 0.04 -6.39 -7.13
CA PHE A 100 -0.90 -6.27 -6.00
C PHE A 100 -1.92 -7.42 -6.06
N ASN A 101 -1.44 -8.66 -6.03
CA ASN A 101 -2.30 -9.83 -5.99
C ASN A 101 -2.87 -10.03 -4.57
N LEU A 102 -4.05 -9.44 -4.32
CA LEU A 102 -4.82 -9.65 -3.09
C LEU A 102 -5.17 -11.13 -2.85
N ALA A 103 -5.25 -11.94 -3.92
CA ALA A 103 -5.52 -13.38 -3.84
C ALA A 103 -4.51 -14.17 -3.00
N HIS A 104 -3.28 -13.68 -2.84
CA HIS A 104 -2.29 -14.29 -1.93
C HIS A 104 -2.35 -13.75 -0.50
N GLU A 105 -2.99 -12.60 -0.28
CA GLU A 105 -3.16 -11.99 1.05
C GLU A 105 -4.47 -12.42 1.72
N GLU A 106 -5.53 -12.76 0.98
CA GLU A 106 -6.76 -13.36 1.53
C GLU A 106 -6.50 -14.69 2.26
N VAL A 107 -5.56 -15.50 1.77
CA VAL A 107 -5.15 -16.77 2.41
C VAL A 107 -4.47 -16.52 3.77
N SER A 108 -3.79 -15.38 3.94
CA SER A 108 -3.16 -15.00 5.21
C SER A 108 -4.19 -14.51 6.22
N LEU A 109 -5.21 -13.76 5.79
CA LEU A 109 -6.30 -13.30 6.66
C LEU A 109 -7.18 -14.46 7.15
N GLU A 110 -7.50 -15.44 6.27
CA GLU A 110 -8.24 -16.64 6.68
C GLU A 110 -7.44 -17.50 7.67
N ARG A 111 -6.11 -17.54 7.54
CA ARG A 111 -5.24 -18.24 8.50
C ARG A 111 -5.22 -17.54 9.87
N GLU A 112 -5.20 -16.22 9.91
CA GLU A 112 -5.25 -15.46 11.18
C GLU A 112 -6.63 -15.52 11.86
N ILE A 113 -7.73 -15.52 11.09
CA ILE A 113 -9.09 -15.69 11.62
C ILE A 113 -9.28 -17.10 12.21
N ARG A 114 -8.68 -18.13 11.61
CA ARG A 114 -8.74 -19.51 12.12
C ARG A 114 -7.87 -19.78 13.36
N LEU A 115 -6.89 -18.92 13.65
CA LEU A 115 -5.96 -19.08 14.78
C LEU A 115 -6.38 -18.31 16.04
N ARG A 116 -7.45 -17.50 16.00
CA ARG A 116 -8.03 -16.94 17.23
C ARG A 116 -8.78 -18.07 17.98
N PRO A 117 -8.40 -18.43 19.21
CA PRO A 117 -9.19 -19.36 20.00
C PRO A 117 -10.58 -18.76 20.17
N ARG A 118 -11.62 -19.53 19.84
CA ARG A 118 -13.00 -19.21 20.21
C ARG A 118 -13.02 -19.01 21.73
N ILE A 119 -13.08 -17.76 22.18
CA ILE A 119 -13.53 -17.46 23.53
C ILE A 119 -15.00 -17.84 23.53
N VAL A 120 -15.28 -19.03 24.04
CA VAL A 120 -16.62 -19.46 24.43
C VAL A 120 -16.92 -18.65 25.69
N LEU A 121 -17.77 -17.64 25.56
CA LEU A 121 -18.48 -17.04 26.69
C LEU A 121 -19.51 -18.05 27.21
#